data_AF-A0A9E5HZ43-F1
#
_entry.id   AF-A0A9E5HZ43-F1
#
_cell.length_a   1.000
_cell.length_b   1.000
_cell.length_c   1.000
_cell.angle_alpha   90.00
_cell.angle_beta   90.00
_cell.angle_gamma   90.00
#
_symmetry.space_group_name_H-M   'P 1'
#
loop_
_entity.id
_entity.type
_entity.pdbx_description
1 polymer ?
#
loop_
_entity_poly.entity_id
_entity_poly.type
_entity_poly.pdbx_seq_one_letter_code
_entity_poly.pdbx_strand_id
1 'polypeptide(L)'
;MLERLQQIAQNLFVLDGKINKYSGREAYELSISSVQLYDWLQLNGIAKTEKSLNLDRIPLAIRCSSKQSILSFFCGLIDTDGCIRVNGSMSIDSASEEFIRNLQQIGEAVGLCFSIFHNTEGENNQAQKNMWGLCLSRMLSKPDALDYLNENSQKAEIRPIPSLKRSYKFDPYLIESVVWEQTPDYSYDFAVQGEDDNDSWYWQGAIKSHNTKSLLTGASPGWHPPKAQQFIRRITFRKNDPVALACIDFGYNVVPSQSDKDENGNLLDNPFDERCTEWLVEIPVAVSWANLPGVDVDISKFSVLAQFDFYMQVQKYYTTHNTSATLELRQNEIGALSRAIYDSIKNNDGYISAAILSRFDDFQSYPRLPFEPISKLQLSIFS
;
A
#
# COMPACT_ATOMS: atom_id res chain seq x y z
N MET A 1 -22.07 -26.46 -25.42
CA MET A 1 -20.86 -25.59 -25.42
C MET A 1 -20.49 -25.09 -26.81
N LEU A 2 -20.22 -25.97 -27.79
CA LEU A 2 -19.76 -25.53 -29.12
C LEU A 2 -20.76 -24.61 -29.85
N GLU A 3 -22.06 -24.90 -29.76
CA GLU A 3 -23.12 -24.05 -30.31
C GLU A 3 -23.14 -22.65 -29.67
N ARG A 4 -22.90 -22.56 -28.35
CA ARG A 4 -22.78 -21.28 -27.65
C ARG A 4 -21.57 -20.49 -28.13
N LEU A 5 -20.42 -21.14 -28.30
CA LEU A 5 -19.22 -20.50 -28.85
C LEU A 5 -19.43 -20.02 -30.29
N GLN A 6 -20.11 -20.82 -31.12
CA GLN A 6 -20.51 -20.44 -32.47
C GLN A 6 -21.42 -19.19 -32.46
N GLN A 7 -22.42 -19.15 -31.57
CA GLN A 7 -23.31 -18.00 -31.43
C GLN A 7 -22.56 -16.74 -30.96
N ILE A 8 -21.62 -16.88 -30.02
CA ILE A 8 -20.79 -15.77 -29.55
C ILE A 8 -19.92 -15.23 -30.70
N ALA A 9 -19.29 -16.12 -31.48
CA ALA A 9 -18.51 -15.73 -32.64
C ALA A 9 -19.35 -14.97 -33.67
N GLN A 10 -20.57 -15.42 -33.93
CA GLN A 10 -21.49 -14.74 -34.83
C GLN A 10 -21.94 -13.37 -34.28
N ASN A 11 -22.27 -13.29 -33.00
CA ASN A 11 -22.81 -12.05 -32.40
C ASN A 11 -21.75 -10.96 -32.24
N LEU A 12 -20.53 -11.33 -31.85
CA LEU A 12 -19.48 -10.36 -31.54
C LEU A 12 -18.57 -10.04 -32.74
N PHE A 13 -18.34 -11.03 -33.60
CA PHE A 13 -17.37 -10.91 -34.69
C PHE A 13 -18.00 -11.10 -36.07
N VAL A 14 -19.29 -11.44 -36.16
CA VAL A 14 -19.99 -11.73 -37.43
C VAL A 14 -19.29 -12.85 -38.20
N LEU A 15 -18.86 -13.89 -37.45
CA LEU A 15 -18.11 -15.03 -37.99
C LEU A 15 -18.92 -16.32 -37.90
N ASP A 16 -19.11 -16.96 -39.06
CA ASP A 16 -19.71 -18.27 -39.16
C ASP A 16 -18.70 -19.36 -38.73
N GLY A 17 -19.07 -20.13 -37.70
CA GLY A 17 -18.35 -21.35 -37.30
C GLY A 17 -18.98 -22.61 -37.91
N LYS A 18 -18.19 -23.67 -38.10
CA LYS A 18 -18.69 -25.00 -38.50
C LYS A 18 -18.42 -26.01 -37.40
N ILE A 19 -19.46 -26.72 -36.95
CA ILE A 19 -19.32 -27.81 -35.99
C ILE A 19 -19.18 -29.13 -36.75
N ASN A 20 -18.03 -29.79 -36.59
CA ASN A 20 -17.71 -31.06 -37.25
C ASN A 20 -17.61 -32.17 -36.22
N LYS A 21 -18.14 -33.36 -36.52
CA LYS A 21 -17.98 -34.56 -35.68
C LYS A 21 -16.76 -35.36 -36.15
N TYR A 22 -15.91 -35.78 -35.21
CA TYR A 22 -14.79 -36.68 -35.53
C TYR A 22 -15.30 -38.08 -35.88
N SER A 23 -14.69 -38.72 -36.88
CA SER A 23 -15.00 -40.09 -37.26
C SER A 23 -14.65 -41.07 -36.14
N GLY A 24 -15.62 -41.87 -35.67
CA GLY A 24 -15.37 -42.99 -34.76
C GLY A 24 -15.32 -42.66 -33.26
N ARG A 25 -15.65 -41.43 -32.83
CA ARG A 25 -15.81 -41.07 -31.41
C ARG A 25 -16.84 -39.96 -31.22
N GLU A 26 -17.45 -39.88 -30.04
CA GLU A 26 -18.31 -38.76 -29.64
C GLU A 26 -17.48 -37.51 -29.28
N ALA A 27 -16.72 -37.02 -30.25
CA ALA A 27 -15.97 -35.78 -30.15
C ALA A 27 -16.37 -34.84 -31.30
N TYR A 28 -16.48 -33.55 -30.98
CA TYR A 28 -16.91 -32.51 -31.90
C TYR A 28 -15.90 -31.37 -31.88
N GLU A 29 -15.71 -30.70 -33.00
CA GLU A 29 -14.84 -29.55 -33.18
C GLU A 29 -15.64 -28.38 -33.72
N LEU A 30 -15.40 -27.17 -33.19
CA LEU A 30 -15.86 -25.93 -33.80
C LEU A 30 -14.69 -25.30 -34.56
N SER A 31 -14.82 -25.17 -35.88
CA SER A 31 -13.84 -24.53 -36.73
C SER A 31 -14.35 -23.15 -37.18
N ILE A 32 -13.61 -22.09 -36.86
CA ILE A 32 -13.87 -20.71 -37.33
C ILE A 32 -12.66 -20.27 -38.15
N SER A 33 -12.86 -20.08 -39.45
CA SER A 33 -11.80 -19.67 -40.38
C SER A 33 -11.80 -18.16 -40.56
N SER A 34 -11.03 -17.44 -39.74
CA SER A 34 -10.91 -15.99 -39.84
C SER A 34 -9.49 -15.52 -39.52
N VAL A 35 -8.81 -15.00 -40.55
CA VAL A 35 -7.51 -14.34 -40.40
C VAL A 35 -7.63 -13.11 -39.52
N GLN A 36 -8.71 -12.33 -39.69
CA GLN A 36 -8.97 -11.13 -38.90
C GLN A 36 -9.10 -11.44 -37.41
N LEU A 37 -9.81 -12.51 -37.03
CA LEU A 37 -9.91 -12.92 -35.62
C LEU A 37 -8.57 -13.38 -35.07
N TYR A 38 -7.81 -14.15 -35.85
CA TYR A 38 -6.47 -14.59 -35.46
C TYR A 38 -5.54 -13.39 -35.20
N ASP A 39 -5.47 -12.45 -36.15
CA ASP A 39 -4.66 -11.24 -36.02
C ASP A 39 -5.12 -10.37 -34.86
N TRP A 40 -6.44 -10.26 -34.65
CA TRP A 40 -6.99 -9.54 -33.51
C TRP A 40 -6.56 -10.16 -32.17
N LEU A 41 -6.60 -11.49 -32.03
CA LEU A 41 -6.13 -12.17 -30.81
C LEU A 41 -4.63 -11.94 -30.58
N GLN A 42 -3.83 -11.94 -31.64
CA GLN A 42 -2.38 -11.69 -31.57
C GLN A 42 -2.09 -10.24 -31.15
N LEU A 43 -2.71 -9.26 -31.80
CA LEU A 43 -2.53 -7.84 -31.52
C LEU A 43 -2.94 -7.46 -30.09
N ASN A 44 -3.92 -8.16 -29.52
CA ASN A 44 -4.37 -7.95 -28.14
C ASN A 44 -3.61 -8.82 -27.12
N GLY A 45 -2.60 -9.60 -27.56
CA GLY A 45 -1.78 -10.42 -26.67
C GLY A 45 -2.53 -11.53 -25.94
N ILE A 46 -3.65 -12.01 -26.51
CA ILE A 46 -4.52 -13.05 -25.93
C ILE A 46 -4.49 -14.35 -26.74
N ALA A 47 -3.77 -14.39 -27.84
CA ALA A 47 -3.56 -15.61 -28.61
C ALA A 47 -2.70 -16.61 -27.82
N LYS A 48 -3.21 -17.83 -27.66
CA LYS A 48 -2.42 -18.95 -27.12
C LYS A 48 -1.51 -19.50 -28.22
N THR A 49 -0.26 -19.05 -28.23
CA THR A 49 0.79 -19.51 -29.18
C THR A 49 1.66 -20.63 -28.61
N GLU A 50 1.63 -20.81 -27.28
CA GLU A 50 2.49 -21.73 -26.56
C GLU A 50 1.79 -23.05 -26.22
N LYS A 51 2.60 -24.10 -26.02
CA LYS A 51 2.13 -25.38 -25.52
C LYS A 51 1.68 -25.23 -24.06
N SER A 52 0.64 -25.96 -23.65
CA SER A 52 0.06 -25.86 -22.30
C SER A 52 1.09 -26.03 -21.16
N LEU A 53 2.15 -26.83 -21.36
CA LEU A 53 3.20 -27.04 -20.35
C LEU A 53 4.11 -25.82 -20.13
N ASN A 54 4.15 -24.91 -21.11
CA ASN A 54 4.98 -23.71 -21.10
C ASN A 54 4.17 -22.45 -20.74
N LEU A 55 2.87 -22.57 -20.50
CA LEU A 55 2.06 -21.42 -20.09
C LEU A 55 2.57 -20.92 -18.75
N ASP A 56 2.91 -19.64 -18.66
CA ASP A 56 3.35 -19.02 -17.42
C ASP A 56 2.19 -18.30 -16.72
N ARG A 57 1.44 -17.50 -17.49
CA ARG A 57 0.49 -16.52 -16.98
C ARG A 57 -0.71 -16.38 -17.90
N ILE A 58 -1.83 -15.99 -17.31
CA ILE A 58 -2.96 -15.47 -18.06
C ILE A 58 -2.53 -14.18 -18.77
N PRO A 59 -2.91 -13.97 -20.03
CA PRO A 59 -2.68 -12.72 -20.75
C PRO A 59 -2.95 -11.46 -19.93
N LEU A 60 -2.06 -10.48 -20.02
CA LEU A 60 -2.16 -9.22 -19.26
C LEU A 60 -3.50 -8.52 -19.49
N ALA A 61 -3.99 -8.49 -20.73
CA ALA A 61 -5.27 -7.88 -21.08
C ALA A 61 -6.44 -8.45 -20.24
N ILE A 62 -6.43 -9.75 -19.95
CA ILE A 62 -7.44 -10.39 -19.11
C ILE A 62 -7.22 -10.04 -17.65
N ARG A 63 -5.97 -10.05 -17.15
CA ARG A 63 -5.64 -9.72 -15.76
C ARG A 63 -5.97 -8.27 -15.37
N CYS A 64 -5.95 -7.36 -16.33
CA CYS A 64 -6.32 -5.96 -16.16
C CYS A 64 -7.79 -5.66 -16.49
N SER A 65 -8.59 -6.68 -16.82
CA SER A 65 -10.01 -6.51 -17.14
C SER A 65 -10.88 -6.38 -15.89
N SER A 66 -12.14 -5.99 -16.09
CA SER A 66 -13.14 -5.95 -15.02
C SER A 66 -13.29 -7.30 -14.30
N LYS A 67 -13.73 -7.26 -13.03
CA LYS A 67 -14.10 -8.46 -12.26
C LYS A 67 -14.98 -9.42 -13.06
N GLN A 68 -16.00 -8.89 -13.74
CA GLN A 68 -16.95 -9.67 -14.53
C GLN A 68 -16.29 -10.35 -15.75
N SER A 69 -15.38 -9.65 -16.44
CA SER A 69 -14.63 -10.20 -17.58
C SER A 69 -13.72 -11.35 -17.13
N ILE A 70 -13.04 -11.20 -15.99
CA ILE A 70 -12.20 -12.25 -15.42
C ILE A 70 -13.05 -13.46 -14.99
N LEU A 71 -14.19 -13.24 -14.32
CA LEU A 71 -15.12 -14.34 -13.99
C LEU A 71 -15.67 -15.04 -15.25
N SER A 72 -15.93 -14.30 -16.33
CA SER A 72 -16.32 -14.87 -17.63
C SER A 72 -15.21 -15.70 -18.25
N PHE A 73 -13.95 -15.28 -18.12
CA PHE A 73 -12.80 -16.08 -18.51
C PHE A 73 -12.74 -17.39 -17.73
N PHE A 74 -12.94 -17.36 -16.41
CA PHE A 74 -13.05 -18.59 -15.61
C PHE A 74 -14.22 -19.48 -16.06
N CYS A 75 -15.39 -18.92 -16.39
CA CYS A 75 -16.50 -19.71 -16.94
C CYS A 75 -16.10 -20.45 -18.23
N GLY A 76 -15.43 -19.76 -19.15
CA GLY A 76 -14.92 -20.36 -20.39
C GLY A 76 -13.88 -21.46 -20.12
N LEU A 77 -12.96 -21.22 -19.19
CA LEU A 77 -11.94 -22.21 -18.80
C LEU A 77 -12.55 -23.43 -18.10
N ILE A 78 -13.56 -23.22 -17.24
CA ILE A 78 -14.30 -24.32 -16.59
C ILE A 78 -15.03 -25.15 -17.65
N ASP A 79 -15.75 -24.49 -18.56
CA ASP A 79 -16.54 -25.17 -19.60
C ASP A 79 -15.67 -25.97 -20.56
N THR A 80 -14.43 -25.53 -20.81
CA THR A 80 -13.46 -26.23 -21.65
C THR A 80 -12.70 -27.29 -20.84
N ASP A 81 -11.80 -26.88 -19.96
CA ASP A 81 -10.81 -27.73 -19.30
C ASP A 81 -11.14 -28.07 -17.83
N GLY A 82 -12.16 -27.43 -17.24
CA GLY A 82 -12.60 -27.72 -15.87
C GLY A 82 -13.40 -29.01 -15.72
N CYS A 83 -13.41 -29.57 -14.50
CA CYS A 83 -14.24 -30.69 -14.11
C CYS A 83 -15.12 -30.28 -12.93
N ILE A 84 -16.45 -30.47 -13.05
CA ILE A 84 -17.36 -30.36 -11.90
C ILE A 84 -17.96 -31.74 -11.61
N ARG A 85 -17.66 -32.27 -10.43
CA ARG A 85 -18.16 -33.58 -9.98
C ARG A 85 -19.62 -33.50 -9.57
N VAL A 86 -20.27 -34.64 -9.38
CA VAL A 86 -21.70 -34.73 -8.98
C VAL A 86 -22.00 -33.99 -7.68
N ASN A 87 -21.03 -33.94 -6.75
CA ASN A 87 -21.16 -33.20 -5.50
C ASN A 87 -20.88 -31.69 -5.63
N GLY A 88 -20.68 -31.20 -6.85
CA GLY A 88 -20.38 -29.80 -7.17
C GLY A 88 -18.97 -29.34 -6.81
N SER A 89 -18.04 -30.26 -6.52
CA SER A 89 -16.61 -29.91 -6.44
C SER A 89 -16.06 -29.61 -7.82
N MET A 90 -15.40 -28.45 -7.95
CA MET A 90 -14.82 -27.96 -9.21
C MET A 90 -13.30 -27.98 -9.15
N SER A 91 -12.67 -28.51 -10.19
CA SER A 91 -11.22 -28.45 -10.38
C SER A 91 -10.84 -28.12 -11.82
N ILE A 92 -9.65 -27.55 -12.02
CA ILE A 92 -9.01 -27.34 -13.32
C ILE A 92 -7.61 -27.93 -13.22
N ASP A 93 -7.19 -28.75 -14.19
CA ASP A 93 -5.87 -29.39 -14.19
C ASP A 93 -5.02 -28.85 -15.35
N SER A 94 -3.73 -28.60 -15.10
CA SER A 94 -2.76 -28.19 -16.13
C SER A 94 -1.40 -28.84 -15.91
N ALA A 95 -0.63 -28.99 -17.00
CA ALA A 95 0.75 -29.45 -16.93
C ALA A 95 1.73 -28.36 -16.44
N SER A 96 1.31 -27.09 -16.45
CA SER A 96 2.13 -25.97 -15.97
C SER A 96 1.78 -25.59 -14.53
N GLU A 97 2.77 -25.62 -13.65
CA GLU A 97 2.68 -25.12 -12.28
C GLU A 97 2.49 -23.60 -12.25
N GLU A 98 3.28 -22.88 -13.05
CA GLU A 98 3.29 -21.42 -13.09
C GLU A 98 1.90 -20.88 -13.47
N PHE A 99 1.30 -21.49 -14.51
CA PHE A 99 -0.05 -21.14 -14.94
C PHE A 99 -1.08 -21.38 -13.84
N ILE A 100 -1.02 -22.51 -13.13
CA ILE A 100 -1.96 -22.84 -12.05
C ILE A 100 -1.82 -21.88 -10.87
N ARG A 101 -0.59 -21.50 -10.51
CA ARG A 101 -0.33 -20.49 -9.48
C ARG A 101 -0.83 -19.11 -9.91
N ASN A 102 -0.61 -18.72 -11.16
CA ASN A 102 -1.13 -17.46 -11.67
C ASN A 102 -2.67 -17.46 -11.71
N LEU A 103 -3.28 -18.58 -12.11
CA LEU A 103 -4.73 -18.75 -12.10
C LEU A 103 -5.31 -18.65 -10.69
N GLN A 104 -4.65 -19.20 -9.66
CA GLN A 104 -5.03 -19.02 -8.26
C GLN A 104 -5.06 -17.53 -7.88
N GLN A 105 -3.98 -16.80 -8.12
CA GLN A 105 -3.85 -15.38 -7.77
C GLN A 105 -4.92 -14.51 -8.42
N ILE A 106 -5.17 -14.71 -9.71
CA ILE A 106 -6.17 -13.96 -10.47
C ILE A 106 -7.59 -14.34 -10.03
N GLY A 107 -7.80 -15.60 -9.66
CA GLY A 107 -9.01 -16.07 -9.01
C GLY A 107 -9.31 -15.33 -7.72
N GLU A 108 -8.33 -15.25 -6.83
CA GLU A 108 -8.46 -14.61 -5.52
C GLU A 108 -8.81 -13.13 -5.65
N ALA A 109 -8.22 -12.44 -6.64
CA ALA A 109 -8.53 -11.04 -6.95
C ALA A 109 -10.01 -10.80 -7.29
N VAL A 110 -10.72 -11.80 -7.83
CA VAL A 110 -12.15 -11.72 -8.15
C VAL A 110 -13.06 -12.47 -7.17
N GLY A 111 -12.51 -12.92 -6.05
CA GLY A 111 -13.26 -13.59 -4.99
C GLY A 111 -13.45 -15.09 -5.21
N LEU A 112 -12.65 -15.74 -6.06
CA LEU A 112 -12.58 -17.19 -6.18
C LEU A 112 -11.32 -17.69 -5.45
N CYS A 113 -11.49 -18.44 -4.37
CA CYS A 113 -10.37 -19.01 -3.64
C CYS A 113 -10.12 -20.44 -4.10
N PHE A 114 -8.85 -20.81 -4.20
CA PHE A 114 -8.46 -22.13 -4.69
C PHE A 114 -7.39 -22.78 -3.80
N SER A 115 -7.31 -24.10 -3.85
CA SER A 115 -6.17 -24.86 -3.33
C SER A 115 -5.48 -25.58 -4.49
N ILE A 116 -4.15 -25.63 -4.46
CA ILE A 116 -3.35 -26.33 -5.47
C ILE A 116 -2.96 -27.71 -4.93
N PHE A 117 -2.98 -28.73 -5.79
CA PHE A 117 -2.37 -30.03 -5.53
C PHE A 117 -1.53 -30.47 -6.72
N HIS A 118 -0.52 -31.30 -6.45
CA HIS A 118 0.36 -31.87 -7.47
C HIS A 118 0.14 -33.38 -7.55
N ASN A 119 -0.16 -33.86 -8.75
CA ASN A 119 -0.32 -35.28 -9.03
C ASN A 119 0.86 -35.77 -9.88
N THR A 120 1.57 -36.76 -9.36
CA THR A 120 2.76 -37.39 -9.96
C THR A 120 2.54 -38.86 -10.34
N GLU A 121 1.42 -39.46 -9.92
CA GLU A 121 1.18 -40.91 -9.95
C GLU A 121 0.01 -41.32 -10.85
N GLY A 122 -0.58 -40.38 -11.59
CA GLY A 122 -1.70 -40.68 -12.48
C GLY A 122 -1.31 -41.63 -13.61
N GLU A 123 -2.08 -42.71 -13.81
CA GLU A 123 -2.15 -43.43 -15.08
C GLU A 123 -2.86 -42.55 -16.12
N ASN A 124 -2.18 -41.50 -16.58
CA ASN A 124 -2.71 -40.68 -17.65
C ASN A 124 -2.28 -41.25 -19.02
N ASN A 125 -3.18 -41.18 -19.99
CA ASN A 125 -2.89 -41.58 -21.38
C ASN A 125 -2.01 -40.55 -22.11
N GLN A 126 -1.28 -39.71 -21.38
CA GLN A 126 -0.50 -38.59 -21.90
C GLN A 126 0.98 -38.76 -21.53
N ALA A 127 1.88 -38.21 -22.35
CA ALA A 127 3.32 -38.34 -22.11
C ALA A 127 3.83 -37.58 -20.87
N GLN A 128 3.05 -36.63 -20.36
CA GLN A 128 3.40 -35.78 -19.21
C GLN A 128 2.82 -36.34 -17.92
N LYS A 129 3.66 -36.77 -16.98
CA LYS A 129 3.23 -37.36 -15.71
C LYS A 129 2.92 -36.35 -14.61
N ASN A 130 3.47 -35.13 -14.71
CA ASN A 130 3.23 -34.06 -13.74
C ASN A 130 1.98 -33.27 -14.12
N MET A 131 0.98 -33.30 -13.26
CA MET A 131 -0.24 -32.50 -13.40
C MET A 131 -0.51 -31.72 -12.12
N TRP A 132 -0.79 -30.43 -12.29
CA TRP A 132 -1.14 -29.50 -11.23
C TRP A 132 -2.62 -29.22 -11.29
N GLY A 133 -3.32 -29.49 -10.19
CA GLY A 133 -4.75 -29.28 -10.10
C GLY A 133 -5.09 -28.09 -9.21
N LEU A 134 -6.03 -27.28 -9.67
CA LEU A 134 -6.59 -26.13 -8.99
C LEU A 134 -8.01 -26.47 -8.54
N CYS A 135 -8.20 -26.68 -7.24
CA CYS A 135 -9.51 -27.02 -6.65
C CYS A 135 -10.17 -25.78 -6.06
N LEU A 136 -11.41 -25.51 -6.45
CA LEU A 136 -12.16 -24.38 -5.89
C LEU A 136 -12.51 -24.61 -4.41
N SER A 137 -12.09 -23.69 -3.56
CA SER A 137 -12.40 -23.68 -2.13
C SER A 137 -13.68 -22.89 -1.85
N ARG A 138 -14.72 -23.63 -1.46
CA ARG A 138 -16.01 -23.07 -1.02
C ARG A 138 -15.98 -22.51 0.41
N MET A 139 -14.86 -22.55 1.10
CA MET A 139 -14.75 -21.96 2.45
C MET A 139 -14.50 -20.46 2.39
N LEU A 140 -13.82 -19.97 1.35
CA LEU A 140 -13.32 -18.60 1.28
C LEU A 140 -13.82 -17.82 0.04
N SER A 141 -14.31 -18.51 -0.99
CA SER A 141 -14.82 -17.85 -2.21
C SER A 141 -16.05 -16.99 -1.90
N LYS A 142 -16.16 -15.80 -2.48
CA LYS A 142 -17.28 -14.89 -2.24
C LYS A 142 -18.58 -15.41 -2.88
N PRO A 143 -19.76 -15.21 -2.25
CA PRO A 143 -21.02 -15.75 -2.76
C PRO A 143 -21.34 -15.25 -4.17
N ASP A 144 -21.16 -13.96 -4.41
CA ASP A 144 -21.45 -13.31 -5.70
C ASP A 144 -20.59 -13.86 -6.85
N ALA A 145 -19.33 -14.23 -6.57
CA ALA A 145 -18.47 -14.86 -7.55
C ALA A 145 -18.92 -16.30 -7.87
N LEU A 146 -19.35 -17.06 -6.86
CA LEU A 146 -19.88 -18.42 -7.05
C LEU A 146 -21.20 -18.43 -7.82
N ASP A 147 -22.11 -17.50 -7.48
CA ASP A 147 -23.38 -17.32 -8.15
C ASP A 147 -23.15 -16.98 -9.63
N TYR A 148 -22.20 -16.07 -9.92
CA TYR A 148 -21.82 -15.75 -11.28
C TYR A 148 -21.33 -16.97 -12.07
N LEU A 149 -20.50 -17.83 -11.47
CA LEU A 149 -20.06 -19.07 -12.14
C LEU A 149 -21.24 -20.00 -12.44
N ASN A 150 -22.15 -20.20 -11.48
CA ASN A 150 -23.33 -21.05 -11.65
C ASN A 150 -24.29 -20.55 -12.73
N GLU A 151 -24.42 -19.23 -12.87
CA GLU A 151 -25.27 -18.59 -13.88
C GLU A 151 -24.65 -18.61 -15.28
N ASN A 152 -23.32 -18.58 -15.40
CA ASN A 152 -22.65 -18.29 -16.67
C ASN A 152 -21.79 -19.44 -17.24
N SER A 153 -21.45 -20.47 -16.45
CA SER A 153 -20.78 -21.69 -16.93
C SER A 153 -21.79 -22.80 -17.17
N GLN A 154 -21.76 -23.44 -18.34
CA GLN A 154 -22.67 -24.55 -18.64
C GLN A 154 -22.42 -25.76 -17.73
N LYS A 155 -21.15 -26.05 -17.41
CA LYS A 155 -20.86 -27.16 -16.49
C LYS A 155 -21.38 -26.86 -15.08
N ALA A 156 -21.30 -25.62 -14.64
CA ALA A 156 -21.82 -25.20 -13.34
C ALA A 156 -23.35 -25.14 -13.33
N GLU A 157 -24.00 -24.76 -14.44
CA GLU A 157 -25.46 -24.82 -14.58
C GLU A 157 -25.97 -26.27 -14.44
N ILE A 158 -25.30 -27.24 -15.09
CA ILE A 158 -25.67 -28.67 -15.03
C ILE A 158 -25.34 -29.27 -13.66
N ARG A 159 -24.23 -28.87 -13.06
CA ARG A 159 -23.76 -29.33 -11.74
C ARG A 159 -23.40 -28.12 -10.88
N PRO A 160 -24.38 -27.51 -10.21
CA PRO A 160 -24.16 -26.29 -9.44
C PRO A 160 -23.06 -26.44 -8.41
N ILE A 161 -22.16 -25.46 -8.39
CA ILE A 161 -21.17 -25.27 -7.34
C ILE A 161 -21.97 -24.86 -6.09
N PRO A 162 -21.93 -25.64 -4.99
CA PRO A 162 -22.76 -25.36 -3.83
C PRO A 162 -22.33 -24.06 -3.17
N SER A 163 -23.27 -23.47 -2.42
CA SER A 163 -23.01 -22.28 -1.63
C SER A 163 -21.88 -22.47 -0.60
N LEU A 164 -21.41 -21.33 -0.09
CA LEU A 164 -20.35 -21.22 0.90
C LEU A 164 -20.57 -22.15 2.09
N LYS A 165 -19.50 -22.85 2.50
CA LYS A 165 -19.54 -23.69 3.71
C LYS A 165 -19.47 -22.86 5.00
N ARG A 166 -18.77 -21.73 4.98
CA ARG A 166 -18.60 -20.78 6.10
C ARG A 166 -18.37 -19.39 5.53
N SER A 167 -18.77 -18.36 6.27
CA SER A 167 -18.34 -16.98 6.05
C SER A 167 -17.51 -16.54 7.25
N TYR A 168 -16.36 -15.92 6.99
CA TYR A 168 -15.49 -15.39 8.03
C TYR A 168 -15.78 -13.90 8.22
N LYS A 169 -15.93 -13.45 9.47
CA LYS A 169 -16.07 -12.02 9.82
C LYS A 169 -14.72 -11.29 9.84
N PHE A 170 -13.63 -12.00 9.62
CA PHE A 170 -12.25 -11.54 9.70
C PHE A 170 -11.47 -12.04 8.49
N ASP A 171 -10.34 -11.40 8.19
CA ASP A 171 -9.46 -11.78 7.10
C ASP A 171 -8.90 -13.20 7.32
N PRO A 172 -9.14 -14.16 6.42
CA PRO A 172 -8.74 -15.55 6.61
C PRO A 172 -7.23 -15.80 6.50
N TYR A 173 -6.44 -14.81 6.09
CA TYR A 173 -5.00 -14.98 5.93
C TYR A 173 -4.27 -14.85 7.27
N LEU A 174 -3.57 -15.91 7.66
CA LEU A 174 -2.68 -15.94 8.83
C LEU A 174 -1.25 -15.70 8.34
N ILE A 175 -0.53 -14.76 8.95
CA ILE A 175 0.91 -14.63 8.72
C ILE A 175 1.60 -15.85 9.35
N GLU A 176 2.07 -16.79 8.53
CA GLU A 176 2.74 -18.01 9.01
C GLU A 176 4.12 -17.73 9.60
N SER A 177 4.85 -16.77 9.04
CA SER A 177 6.14 -16.35 9.57
C SER A 177 6.49 -14.93 9.13
N VAL A 178 7.28 -14.25 9.97
CA VAL A 178 7.93 -12.99 9.64
C VAL A 178 9.43 -13.28 9.70
N VAL A 179 10.08 -13.21 8.55
CA VAL A 179 11.53 -13.39 8.44
C VAL A 179 12.17 -12.02 8.43
N TRP A 180 13.03 -11.77 9.41
CA TRP A 180 13.81 -10.55 9.49
C TRP A 180 15.10 -10.75 8.69
N GLU A 181 15.31 -9.95 7.66
CA GLU A 181 16.56 -9.96 6.92
C GLU A 181 17.69 -9.35 7.78
N GLN A 182 18.85 -9.98 7.79
CA GLN A 182 20.03 -9.51 8.55
C GLN A 182 20.75 -8.34 7.88
N THR A 183 20.45 -8.10 6.60
CA THR A 183 21.02 -7.03 5.79
C THR A 183 19.86 -6.24 5.17
N PRO A 184 19.76 -4.91 5.39
CA PRO A 184 18.73 -4.11 4.75
C PRO A 184 18.93 -4.11 3.24
N ASP A 185 17.92 -4.55 2.47
CA ASP A 185 17.89 -4.38 1.02
C ASP A 185 17.10 -3.09 0.65
N TYR A 186 17.37 -2.53 -0.52
CA TYR A 186 16.63 -1.38 -1.03
C TYR A 186 15.18 -1.79 -1.33
N SER A 187 14.23 -1.32 -0.52
CA SER A 187 12.81 -1.44 -0.84
C SER A 187 12.43 -0.39 -1.89
N TYR A 188 11.95 -0.83 -3.05
CA TYR A 188 11.32 0.05 -4.02
C TYR A 188 9.89 0.32 -3.57
N ASP A 189 9.65 1.50 -3.02
CA ASP A 189 8.31 2.00 -2.74
C ASP A 189 7.73 2.55 -4.05
N PHE A 190 6.48 2.21 -4.39
CA PHE A 190 5.80 2.81 -5.54
C PHE A 190 4.82 3.87 -5.03
N ALA A 191 5.04 5.12 -5.44
CA ALA A 191 4.00 6.14 -5.37
C ALA A 191 3.11 5.98 -6.60
N VAL A 192 1.80 5.82 -6.39
CA VAL A 192 0.83 5.88 -7.50
C VAL A 192 0.80 7.33 -7.98
N GLN A 193 1.09 7.54 -9.26
CA GLN A 193 0.98 8.84 -9.89
C GLN A 193 -0.52 9.11 -10.12
N GLY A 194 -1.07 10.12 -9.42
CA GLY A 194 -2.41 10.64 -9.69
C GLY A 194 -2.37 11.75 -10.74
N GLU A 195 -3.37 11.82 -11.60
CA GLU A 195 -3.61 12.95 -12.51
C GLU A 195 -4.10 14.21 -11.75
N ASP A 196 -4.74 14.03 -10.58
CA ASP A 196 -5.22 15.08 -9.67
C ASP A 196 -5.37 14.50 -8.24
N ASP A 197 -5.38 15.35 -7.19
CA ASP A 197 -5.51 14.99 -5.76
C ASP A 197 -6.77 14.17 -5.41
N ASN A 198 -7.66 13.88 -6.39
CA ASN A 198 -8.95 13.21 -6.24
C ASN A 198 -8.99 11.74 -6.69
N ASP A 199 -7.94 11.20 -7.32
CA ASP A 199 -7.92 9.81 -7.81
C ASP A 199 -7.21 8.81 -6.87
N SER A 200 -6.56 9.33 -5.84
CA SER A 200 -5.89 8.59 -4.77
C SER A 200 -6.71 8.70 -3.49
N TRP A 201 -7.52 7.69 -3.19
CA TRP A 201 -8.40 7.69 -2.03
C TRP A 201 -7.63 7.38 -0.73
N TYR A 202 -7.37 8.42 0.05
CA TYR A 202 -7.08 8.28 1.47
C TYR A 202 -8.36 7.84 2.19
N TRP A 203 -8.27 6.85 3.08
CA TRP A 203 -9.34 6.58 4.04
C TRP A 203 -9.58 7.85 4.86
N GLN A 204 -10.69 8.55 4.57
CA GLN A 204 -10.98 9.86 5.11
C GLN A 204 -11.29 9.75 6.61
N GLY A 205 -10.47 10.41 7.43
CA GLY A 205 -10.64 10.53 8.88
C GLY A 205 -9.47 10.03 9.72
N ALA A 206 -8.29 9.80 9.13
CA ALA A 206 -7.03 9.82 9.88
C ALA A 206 -6.44 11.24 9.93
N ILE A 207 -5.73 11.58 11.01
CA ILE A 207 -4.83 12.74 11.03
C ILE A 207 -3.40 12.24 10.90
N LYS A 208 -2.66 12.84 9.96
CA LYS A 208 -1.23 12.59 9.78
C LYS A 208 -0.43 13.87 10.05
N SER A 209 0.57 13.77 10.92
CA SER A 209 1.52 14.85 11.17
C SER A 209 2.55 14.90 10.03
N HIS A 210 2.23 15.63 8.97
CA HIS A 210 3.13 15.82 7.83
C HIS A 210 4.18 16.89 8.13
N ASN A 211 5.33 16.46 8.67
CA ASN A 211 6.41 17.37 9.02
C ASN A 211 6.88 18.23 7.84
N THR A 212 6.98 17.71 6.61
CA THR A 212 7.42 18.52 5.46
C THR A 212 6.33 19.44 4.92
N LYS A 213 5.09 18.94 4.75
CA LYS A 213 4.00 19.73 4.13
C LYS A 213 3.57 20.90 5.01
N SER A 214 3.50 20.70 6.32
CA SER A 214 3.12 21.77 7.27
C SER A 214 4.10 22.95 7.26
N LEU A 215 5.37 22.71 6.89
CA LEU A 215 6.39 23.75 6.83
C LEU A 215 6.22 24.71 5.64
N LEU A 216 5.48 24.31 4.59
CA LEU A 216 5.18 25.20 3.46
C LEU A 216 4.21 26.31 3.84
N THR A 217 3.29 26.02 4.77
CA THR A 217 2.27 26.98 5.24
C THR A 217 2.60 27.61 6.58
N GLY A 218 3.69 27.17 7.23
CA GLY A 218 4.01 27.57 8.60
C GLY A 218 3.03 27.01 9.65
N ALA A 219 2.25 26.00 9.29
CA ALA A 219 1.30 25.35 10.19
C ALA A 219 1.99 24.36 11.14
N SER A 220 1.32 24.02 12.24
CA SER A 220 1.72 22.92 13.09
C SER A 220 1.55 21.56 12.39
N PRO A 221 2.42 20.57 12.66
CA PRO A 221 2.31 19.24 12.09
C PRO A 221 1.19 18.42 12.75
N GLY A 222 0.02 18.41 12.13
CA GLY A 222 -1.18 17.77 12.67
C GLY A 222 -1.68 18.52 13.91
N TRP A 223 -1.80 17.81 15.03
CA TRP A 223 -2.23 18.36 16.31
C TRP A 223 -1.06 18.78 17.21
N HIS A 224 0.19 18.49 16.82
CA HIS A 224 1.34 18.78 17.68
C HIS A 224 1.53 20.29 17.88
N PRO A 225 1.74 20.76 19.13
CA PRO A 225 2.11 22.15 19.34
C PRO A 225 3.47 22.45 18.67
N PRO A 226 3.71 23.70 18.25
CA PRO A 226 5.02 24.09 17.72
C PRO A 226 6.08 23.96 18.81
N LYS A 227 7.36 23.84 18.42
CA LYS A 227 8.46 23.61 19.39
C LYS A 227 8.67 24.76 20.36
N ALA A 228 8.45 25.99 19.90
CA ALA A 228 8.44 27.21 20.71
C ALA A 228 7.53 28.25 20.04
N GLN A 229 7.20 29.32 20.76
CA GLN A 229 6.52 30.47 20.15
C GLN A 229 7.40 31.17 19.10
N GLN A 230 8.71 31.19 19.37
CA GLN A 230 9.73 31.82 18.54
C GLN A 230 10.96 30.94 18.54
N PHE A 231 11.52 30.71 17.36
CA PHE A 231 12.68 29.85 17.20
C PHE A 231 13.47 30.22 15.95
N ILE A 232 14.77 29.93 15.97
CA ILE A 232 15.57 29.85 14.76
C ILE A 232 15.34 28.47 14.16
N ARG A 233 14.92 28.45 12.89
CA ARG A 233 14.86 27.24 12.09
C ARG A 233 16.10 27.13 11.23
N ARG A 234 16.86 26.05 11.38
CA ARG A 234 18.03 25.78 10.55
C ARG A 234 17.69 24.84 9.41
N ILE A 235 18.03 25.24 8.18
CA ILE A 235 17.91 24.39 6.99
C ILE A 235 19.30 24.14 6.45
N THR A 236 19.66 22.87 6.32
CA THR A 236 20.97 22.45 5.80
C THR A 236 20.99 22.52 4.28
N PHE A 237 22.00 23.18 3.75
CA PHE A 237 22.34 23.22 2.34
C PHE A 237 23.79 22.78 2.16
N ARG A 238 24.14 22.30 0.96
CA ARG A 238 25.56 22.15 0.61
C ARG A 238 26.23 23.52 0.61
N LYS A 239 27.52 23.58 0.95
CA LYS A 239 28.29 24.82 0.85
C LYS A 239 28.18 25.39 -0.58
N ASN A 240 27.95 26.71 -0.68
CA ASN A 240 27.71 27.43 -1.94
C ASN A 240 26.47 26.98 -2.74
N ASP A 241 25.49 26.33 -2.11
CA ASP A 241 24.20 26.06 -2.77
C ASP A 241 23.55 27.39 -3.23
N PRO A 242 23.01 27.45 -4.47
CA PRO A 242 22.40 28.67 -4.99
C PRO A 242 21.31 29.27 -4.08
N VAL A 243 20.53 28.43 -3.38
CA VAL A 243 19.49 28.90 -2.45
C VAL A 243 20.12 29.50 -1.20
N ALA A 244 21.16 28.88 -0.66
CA ALA A 244 21.87 29.42 0.50
C ALA A 244 22.58 30.74 0.19
N LEU A 245 23.17 30.87 -1.01
CA LEU A 245 23.76 32.12 -1.50
C LEU A 245 22.71 33.22 -1.61
N ALA A 246 21.55 32.93 -2.19
CA ALA A 246 20.44 33.87 -2.23
C ALA A 246 20.01 34.27 -0.81
N CYS A 247 19.89 33.31 0.13
CA CYS A 247 19.57 33.64 1.52
C CYS A 247 20.60 34.60 2.15
N ILE A 248 21.89 34.43 1.89
CA ILE A 248 22.94 35.36 2.33
C ILE A 248 22.73 36.76 1.72
N ASP A 249 22.44 36.84 0.42
CA ASP A 249 22.17 38.12 -0.27
C ASP A 249 20.93 38.84 0.30
N PHE A 250 19.94 38.08 0.77
CA PHE A 250 18.76 38.60 1.47
C PHE A 250 18.99 38.88 2.97
N GLY A 251 20.21 38.67 3.48
CA GLY A 251 20.60 39.01 4.85
C GLY A 251 20.39 37.90 5.88
N TYR A 252 20.04 36.69 5.47
CA TYR A 252 19.95 35.56 6.41
C TYR A 252 21.34 35.11 6.85
N ASN A 253 21.46 34.75 8.14
CA ASN A 253 22.70 34.22 8.68
C ASN A 253 22.94 32.77 8.22
N VAL A 254 24.20 32.41 8.05
CA VAL A 254 24.63 31.03 7.78
C VAL A 254 25.70 30.62 8.78
N VAL A 255 25.62 29.39 9.27
CA VAL A 255 26.63 28.79 10.17
C VAL A 255 27.08 27.43 9.64
N PRO A 256 28.29 26.94 9.95
CA PRO A 256 28.71 25.60 9.55
C PRO A 256 27.78 24.50 10.10
N SER A 257 27.78 23.33 9.48
CA SER A 257 27.01 22.18 9.97
C SER A 257 27.57 21.63 11.29
N GLN A 258 26.77 20.81 11.98
CA GLN A 258 27.19 20.12 13.21
C GLN A 258 28.28 19.05 12.95
N SER A 259 28.42 18.61 11.69
CA SER A 259 29.48 17.72 11.21
C SER A 259 30.79 18.45 10.91
N ASP A 260 30.75 19.76 10.67
CA ASP A 260 31.92 20.55 10.32
C ASP A 260 32.74 20.87 11.58
N LYS A 261 33.80 20.10 11.79
CA LYS A 261 34.66 20.18 12.97
C LYS A 261 36.14 20.36 12.61
N ASP A 262 36.89 20.96 13.50
CA ASP A 262 38.34 21.02 13.41
C ASP A 262 39.00 19.66 13.77
N GLU A 263 40.32 19.60 13.64
CA GLU A 263 41.14 18.41 13.95
C GLU A 263 41.08 17.97 15.43
N ASN A 264 40.61 18.85 16.33
CA ASN A 264 40.42 18.56 17.75
C ASN A 264 38.96 18.20 18.08
N GLY A 265 38.06 18.18 17.09
CA GLY A 265 36.65 17.87 17.25
C GLY A 265 35.77 19.05 17.69
N ASN A 266 36.29 20.28 17.71
CA ASN A 266 35.50 21.48 17.98
C ASN A 266 34.72 21.89 16.74
N LEU A 267 33.54 22.48 16.91
CA LEU A 267 32.76 22.99 15.79
C LEU A 267 33.50 24.13 15.09
N LEU A 268 33.46 24.14 13.76
CA LEU A 268 33.91 25.32 13.01
C LEU A 268 32.94 26.48 13.25
N ASP A 269 33.44 27.70 13.48
CA ASP A 269 32.61 28.88 13.67
C ASP A 269 32.45 29.72 12.40
N ASN A 270 33.40 29.64 11.47
CA ASN A 270 33.38 30.40 10.23
C ASN A 270 32.71 29.58 9.09
N PRO A 271 31.52 29.97 8.58
CA PRO A 271 30.87 29.30 7.45
C PRO A 271 31.74 29.27 6.18
N PHE A 272 32.65 30.23 6.01
CA PHE A 272 33.50 30.33 4.84
C PHE A 272 34.84 29.60 4.96
N ASP A 273 35.10 28.91 6.08
CA ASP A 273 36.27 28.04 6.24
C ASP A 273 36.31 26.97 5.13
N GLU A 274 37.48 26.70 4.56
CA GLU A 274 37.67 25.72 3.48
C GLU A 274 37.19 24.31 3.88
N ARG A 275 37.28 23.96 5.17
CA ARG A 275 36.86 22.67 5.72
C ARG A 275 35.34 22.53 5.86
N CYS A 276 34.61 23.63 5.82
CA CYS A 276 33.15 23.64 5.90
C CYS A 276 32.57 22.94 4.65
N THR A 277 31.70 21.95 4.87
CA THR A 277 31.07 21.18 3.79
C THR A 277 29.62 21.60 3.56
N GLU A 278 28.96 22.12 4.58
CA GLU A 278 27.54 22.41 4.60
C GLU A 278 27.25 23.73 5.32
N TRP A 279 26.23 24.43 4.87
CA TRP A 279 25.73 25.64 5.52
C TRP A 279 24.34 25.39 6.11
N LEU A 280 24.19 25.79 7.37
CA LEU A 280 22.89 25.89 8.02
C LEU A 280 22.40 27.33 7.86
N VAL A 281 21.39 27.54 7.03
CA VAL A 281 20.72 28.84 6.92
C VAL A 281 19.79 29.00 8.12
N GLU A 282 19.96 30.10 8.87
CA GLU A 282 19.19 30.42 10.06
C GLU A 282 18.00 31.32 9.71
N ILE A 283 16.79 30.76 9.81
CA ILE A 283 15.54 31.45 9.50
C ILE A 283 14.82 31.77 10.83
N PRO A 284 14.72 33.04 11.24
CA PRO A 284 13.93 33.42 12.42
C PRO A 284 12.43 33.22 12.13
N VAL A 285 11.75 32.47 13.00
CA VAL A 285 10.32 32.18 12.87
C VAL A 285 9.58 32.53 14.16
N ALA A 286 8.45 33.23 14.01
CA ALA A 286 7.45 33.39 15.05
C ALA A 286 6.15 32.72 14.59
N VAL A 287 5.52 31.92 15.46
CA VAL A 287 4.22 31.33 15.15
C VAL A 287 3.16 32.44 15.09
N SER A 288 2.17 32.29 14.21
CA SER A 288 1.18 33.33 13.91
C SER A 288 0.43 33.85 15.13
N TRP A 289 0.29 33.02 16.16
CA TRP A 289 -0.40 33.35 17.41
C TRP A 289 0.52 33.86 18.52
N ALA A 290 1.84 33.91 18.35
CA ALA A 290 2.82 34.28 19.38
C ALA A 290 2.66 35.69 19.95
N ASN A 291 2.03 36.58 19.19
CA ASN A 291 1.85 38.00 19.55
C ASN A 291 0.38 38.36 19.84
N LEU A 292 -0.51 37.38 19.93
CA LEU A 292 -1.90 37.65 20.27
C LEU A 292 -2.01 38.16 21.72
N PRO A 293 -2.85 39.18 22.00
CA PRO A 293 -3.02 39.70 23.36
C PRO A 293 -3.47 38.61 24.33
N GLY A 294 -2.79 38.51 25.48
CA GLY A 294 -3.11 37.53 26.52
C GLY A 294 -2.58 36.12 26.28
N VAL A 295 -1.84 35.88 25.19
CA VAL A 295 -1.22 34.58 24.90
C VAL A 295 0.23 34.58 25.36
N ASP A 296 0.47 34.03 26.54
CA ASP A 296 1.81 33.75 27.08
C ASP A 296 1.90 32.28 27.51
N VAL A 297 1.98 31.40 26.51
CA VAL A 297 2.01 29.95 26.72
C VAL A 297 3.44 29.43 26.51
N ASP A 298 4.05 28.97 27.59
CA ASP A 298 5.35 28.31 27.56
C ASP A 298 5.20 26.84 27.18
N ILE A 299 5.36 26.55 25.89
CA ILE A 299 5.18 25.20 25.32
C ILE A 299 6.17 24.19 25.95
N SER A 300 7.32 24.65 26.44
CA SER A 300 8.30 23.80 27.12
C SER A 300 7.71 23.13 28.38
N LYS A 301 6.69 23.74 28.99
CA LYS A 301 6.04 23.27 30.22
C LYS A 301 4.89 22.30 30.01
N PHE A 302 4.48 22.03 28.78
CA PHE A 302 3.41 21.06 28.52
C PHE A 302 3.78 19.68 29.05
N SER A 303 3.00 19.16 29.99
CA SER A 303 3.21 17.79 30.49
C SER A 303 2.83 16.77 29.42
N VAL A 304 3.34 15.55 29.54
CA VAL A 304 2.91 14.48 28.64
C VAL A 304 1.42 14.16 28.79
N LEU A 305 0.85 14.37 29.98
CA LEU A 305 -0.59 14.19 30.19
C LEU A 305 -1.42 15.23 29.43
N ALA A 306 -0.97 16.48 29.37
CA ALA A 306 -1.64 17.51 28.57
C ALA A 306 -1.56 17.18 27.06
N GLN A 307 -0.41 16.66 26.60
CA GLN A 307 -0.27 16.17 25.23
C GLN A 307 -1.19 15.00 24.95
N PHE A 308 -1.25 14.01 25.85
CA PHE A 308 -2.10 12.83 25.73
C PHE A 308 -3.58 13.20 25.74
N ASP A 309 -4.01 14.09 26.62
CA ASP A 309 -5.40 14.57 26.66
C ASP A 309 -5.77 15.25 25.34
N PHE A 310 -4.97 16.20 24.86
CA PHE A 310 -5.26 16.89 23.61
C PHE A 310 -5.28 15.92 22.41
N TYR A 311 -4.33 14.99 22.33
CA TYR A 311 -4.35 13.88 21.38
C TYR A 311 -5.66 13.09 21.44
N MET A 312 -6.09 12.68 22.64
CA MET A 312 -7.29 11.87 22.83
C MET A 312 -8.57 12.64 22.48
N GLN A 313 -8.62 13.96 22.69
CA GLN A 313 -9.73 14.79 22.22
C GLN A 313 -9.84 14.73 20.69
N VAL A 314 -8.71 14.89 19.99
CA VAL A 314 -8.67 14.80 18.52
C VAL A 314 -9.04 13.38 18.05
N GLN A 315 -8.49 12.36 18.71
CA GLN A 315 -8.75 10.95 18.41
C GLN A 315 -10.23 10.58 18.56
N LYS A 316 -10.89 11.06 19.62
CA LYS A 316 -12.29 10.73 19.94
C LYS A 316 -13.30 11.50 19.09
N TYR A 317 -13.06 12.79 18.87
CA TYR A 317 -14.09 13.69 18.37
C TYR A 317 -13.88 14.16 16.93
N TYR A 318 -12.68 13.96 16.36
CA TYR A 318 -12.36 14.43 15.01
C TYR A 318 -12.00 13.30 14.05
N THR A 319 -11.21 12.31 14.49
CA THR A 319 -10.78 11.22 13.61
C THR A 319 -11.67 9.99 13.68
N THR A 320 -11.84 9.31 12.55
CA THR A 320 -12.55 8.02 12.41
C THR A 320 -11.60 6.83 12.34
N HIS A 321 -10.31 7.09 12.08
CA HIS A 321 -9.24 6.10 12.15
C HIS A 321 -8.21 6.57 13.20
N ASN A 322 -6.93 6.67 12.84
CA ASN A 322 -5.85 6.97 13.76
C ASN A 322 -5.49 8.45 13.68
N THR A 323 -5.31 9.07 14.83
CA THR A 323 -4.57 10.31 14.97
C THR A 323 -3.09 9.95 15.18
N SER A 324 -2.26 10.18 14.18
CA SER A 324 -0.81 10.00 14.32
C SER A 324 -0.29 10.90 15.46
N ALA A 325 0.37 10.30 16.44
CA ALA A 325 0.79 10.98 17.65
C ALA A 325 2.20 10.58 18.05
N THR A 326 3.06 11.56 18.33
CA THR A 326 4.29 11.39 19.10
C THR A 326 4.19 12.15 20.42
N LEU A 327 4.20 11.43 21.54
CA LEU A 327 4.15 12.01 22.88
C LEU A 327 5.55 12.17 23.43
N GLU A 328 5.92 13.40 23.81
CA GLU A 328 7.22 13.71 24.39
C GLU A 328 7.12 13.72 25.91
N LEU A 329 7.90 12.88 26.61
CA LEU A 329 7.88 12.78 28.07
C LEU A 329 9.23 12.88 28.74
N ARG A 330 9.20 13.34 30.00
CA ARG A 330 10.31 13.26 30.95
C ARG A 330 10.23 11.97 31.75
N GLN A 331 11.36 11.58 32.34
CA GLN A 331 11.48 10.34 33.11
C GLN A 331 10.45 10.24 34.25
N ASN A 332 10.20 11.33 34.98
CA ASN A 332 9.24 11.38 36.08
C ASN A 332 7.77 11.28 35.62
N GLU A 333 7.50 11.43 34.32
CA GLU A 333 6.14 11.39 33.76
C GLU A 333 5.74 9.98 33.28
N ILE A 334 6.69 9.04 33.16
CA ILE A 334 6.46 7.66 32.68
C ILE A 334 5.29 7.01 33.40
N GLY A 335 5.32 6.99 34.73
CA GLY A 335 4.28 6.32 35.53
C GLY A 335 2.91 6.97 35.41
N ALA A 336 2.83 8.26 35.11
CA ALA A 336 1.56 8.95 34.88
C ALA A 336 0.99 8.62 33.50
N LEU A 337 1.82 8.67 32.45
CA LEU A 337 1.42 8.34 31.10
C LEU A 337 0.99 6.87 30.96
N SER A 338 1.75 5.93 31.52
CA SER A 338 1.43 4.51 31.46
C SER A 338 0.06 4.20 32.05
N ARG A 339 -0.31 4.87 33.16
CA ARG A 339 -1.65 4.75 33.75
C ARG A 339 -2.72 5.34 32.84
N ALA A 340 -2.50 6.53 32.27
CA ALA A 340 -3.45 7.17 31.37
C ALA A 340 -3.73 6.33 30.10
N ILE A 341 -2.69 5.75 29.49
CA ILE A 341 -2.82 4.84 28.34
C ILE A 341 -3.57 3.56 28.76
N TYR A 342 -3.18 2.94 29.87
CA TYR A 342 -3.83 1.74 30.37
C TYR A 342 -5.33 1.96 30.64
N ASP A 343 -5.67 3.04 31.33
CA ASP A 343 -7.07 3.36 31.65
C ASP A 343 -7.86 3.64 30.37
N SER A 344 -7.27 4.34 29.39
CA SER A 344 -7.92 4.60 28.09
C SER A 344 -8.20 3.32 27.30
N ILE A 345 -7.26 2.37 27.29
CA ILE A 345 -7.46 1.06 26.65
C ILE A 345 -8.53 0.27 27.41
N LYS A 346 -8.42 0.20 28.73
CA LYS A 346 -9.35 -0.56 29.59
C LYS A 346 -10.79 -0.07 29.48
N ASN A 347 -10.99 1.24 29.41
CA ASN A 347 -12.31 1.84 29.34
C ASN A 347 -12.83 1.98 27.89
N ASN A 348 -12.08 1.49 26.91
CA ASN A 348 -12.39 1.60 25.48
C ASN A 348 -12.63 3.06 25.05
N ASP A 349 -11.77 3.96 25.50
CA ASP A 349 -11.81 5.40 25.19
C ASP A 349 -11.37 5.73 23.74
N GLY A 350 -11.24 4.74 22.86
CA GLY A 350 -10.83 4.97 21.48
C GLY A 350 -9.33 5.25 21.28
N TYR A 351 -8.49 4.90 22.26
CA TYR A 351 -7.05 4.88 22.04
C TYR A 351 -6.70 3.85 20.96
N ILE A 352 -5.86 4.24 20.00
CA ILE A 352 -5.40 3.35 18.91
C ILE A 352 -3.89 3.16 19.00
N SER A 353 -3.12 4.23 18.76
CA SER A 353 -1.66 4.17 18.77
C SER A 353 -1.03 5.53 18.99
N ALA A 354 0.12 5.54 19.67
CA ALA A 354 1.01 6.69 19.75
C ALA A 354 2.46 6.21 19.82
N ALA A 355 3.36 6.97 19.18
CA ALA A 355 4.79 6.88 19.43
C ALA A 355 5.12 7.65 20.73
N ILE A 356 6.13 7.16 21.43
CA ILE A 356 6.58 7.75 22.68
C ILE A 356 8.05 8.11 22.53
N LEU A 357 8.40 9.36 22.78
CA LEU A 357 9.76 9.88 22.64
C LEU A 357 10.20 10.56 23.93
N SER A 358 11.45 10.36 24.33
CA SER A 358 12.01 11.14 25.43
C SER A 358 12.05 12.62 25.04
N ARG A 359 11.54 13.48 25.93
CA ARG A 359 11.64 14.92 25.76
C ARG A 359 13.05 15.37 26.07
N PHE A 360 13.64 16.09 25.13
CA PHE A 360 14.95 16.69 25.30
C PHE A 360 14.80 18.10 25.88
N ASP A 361 15.01 18.26 27.19
CA ASP A 361 15.04 19.58 27.84
C ASP A 361 16.45 20.19 27.88
N ASP A 362 17.49 19.36 27.71
CA ASP A 362 18.87 19.82 27.74
C ASP A 362 19.34 20.19 26.32
N PHE A 363 19.11 21.46 25.96
CA PHE A 363 19.56 22.05 24.71
C PHE A 363 21.09 22.04 24.52
N GLN A 364 21.88 21.80 25.57
CA GLN A 364 23.35 21.79 25.48
C GLN A 364 23.91 20.50 24.88
N SER A 365 23.11 19.44 24.81
CA SER A 365 23.57 18.14 24.31
C SER A 365 23.73 18.09 22.79
N TYR A 366 23.10 19.01 22.05
CA TYR A 366 23.13 19.04 20.58
C TYR A 366 23.39 20.47 20.09
N PRO A 367 24.60 20.77 19.60
CA PRO A 367 24.86 22.09 19.02
C PRO A 367 24.05 22.28 17.73
N ARG A 368 23.62 23.52 17.48
CA ARG A 368 22.95 23.95 16.23
C ARG A 368 21.64 23.19 15.93
N LEU A 369 20.75 23.12 16.92
CA LEU A 369 19.44 22.47 16.79
C LEU A 369 18.66 22.96 15.56
N PRO A 370 17.93 22.06 14.87
CA PRO A 370 17.07 22.44 13.74
C PRO A 370 15.97 23.44 14.12
N PHE A 371 15.48 23.38 15.36
CA PHE A 371 14.54 24.32 15.95
C PHE A 371 15.12 24.79 17.29
N GLU A 372 15.75 25.95 17.31
CA GLU A 372 16.31 26.53 18.52
C GLU A 372 15.38 27.61 19.08
N PRO A 373 14.77 27.40 20.26
CA PRO A 373 13.94 28.42 20.89
C PRO A 373 14.73 29.71 21.14
N ILE A 374 14.12 30.86 20.83
CA ILE A 374 14.71 32.18 21.07
C ILE A 374 13.73 33.10 21.80
N SER A 375 14.26 34.13 22.45
CA SER A 375 13.47 35.19 23.06
C SER A 375 12.93 36.20 22.05
N LYS A 376 11.92 36.99 22.45
CA LYS A 376 11.37 38.09 21.64
C LYS A 376 12.44 39.11 21.25
N LEU A 377 13.36 39.39 22.18
CA LEU A 377 14.46 40.31 21.95
C LEU A 377 15.44 39.75 20.90
N GLN A 378 15.82 38.49 21.01
CA GLN A 378 16.68 37.85 20.00
C GLN A 378 16.02 37.86 18.62
N LEU A 379 14.73 37.54 18.53
CA LEU A 379 14.00 37.57 17.26
C LEU A 379 14.08 38.96 16.59
N SER A 380 13.93 40.04 17.36
CA SER A 380 14.01 41.41 16.83
C SER A 380 15.39 41.84 16.33
N ILE A 381 16.45 41.08 16.69
CA ILE A 381 17.81 41.31 16.20
C ILE A 381 18.04 40.60 14.86
N PHE A 382 17.32 39.50 14.60
CA PHE A 382 17.41 38.72 13.36
C PHE A 382 16.45 39.20 12.25
N SER A 383 15.42 39.97 12.59
CA SER A 383 14.42 40.56 11.68
C SER A 383 14.76 41.99 11.33
#